data_AF-A0A970TEY9-F1
#
_entry.id   AF-A0A970TEY9-F1
#
_cell.length_a   1.000
_cell.length_b   1.000
_cell.length_c   1.000
_cell.angle_alpha   90.00
_cell.angle_beta   90.00
_cell.angle_gamma   90.00
#
_symmetry.space_group_name_H-M   'P 1'
#
loop_
_entity.id
_entity.type
_entity.pdbx_description
1 polymer ?
#
loop_
_entity_poly.entity_id
_entity_poly.type
_entity_poly.pdbx_seq_one_letter_code
_entity_poly.pdbx_strand_id
1 'polypeptide(L)'
;MRKERGFTLIELLVVIAIIAILAAILFPVFARAREKARQSSCLSNVKQLMLAVQCYSQDYDERLTPWKTAVNGVYWDVLIYPYVKNEQIFTCPSDNPPSNSYSSLPGRRSSYAMSHRNIQYATDSYGHSPLSDVTAPAEEVY
;
A
#
# COMPACT_ATOMS: atom_id res chain seq x y z
N MET A 1 -52.36 -22.62 31.32
CA MET A 1 -51.09 -23.17 31.85
C MET A 1 -50.14 -23.37 30.68
N ARG A 2 -49.08 -22.56 30.59
CA ARG A 2 -48.12 -22.63 29.47
C ARG A 2 -47.05 -23.67 29.83
N LYS A 3 -47.05 -24.82 29.15
CA LYS A 3 -45.96 -25.81 29.25
C LYS A 3 -44.70 -25.18 28.68
N GLU A 4 -43.81 -24.71 29.53
CA GLU A 4 -42.46 -24.33 29.11
C GLU A 4 -41.70 -25.63 28.80
N ARG A 5 -41.38 -25.84 27.52
CA ARG A 5 -40.54 -26.96 27.08
C ARG A 5 -39.10 -26.62 27.49
N GLY A 6 -38.57 -27.34 28.46
CA GLY A 6 -37.15 -27.25 28.84
C GLY A 6 -36.27 -27.81 27.73
N PHE A 7 -35.20 -27.08 27.40
CA PHE A 7 -34.18 -27.55 26.46
C PHE A 7 -33.45 -28.75 27.05
N THR A 8 -33.27 -29.81 26.28
CA THR A 8 -32.47 -30.95 26.74
C THR A 8 -30.98 -30.61 26.65
N LEU A 9 -30.18 -31.09 27.60
CA LEU A 9 -28.74 -30.82 27.67
C LEU A 9 -28.01 -31.29 26.39
N ILE A 10 -28.51 -32.35 25.76
CA ILE A 10 -27.98 -32.89 24.51
C ILE A 10 -28.25 -32.00 23.29
N GLU A 11 -29.42 -31.36 23.21
CA GLU A 11 -29.74 -30.42 22.13
C GLU A 11 -28.81 -29.20 22.18
N LEU A 12 -28.53 -28.69 23.38
CA LEU A 12 -27.59 -27.59 23.57
C LEU A 12 -26.15 -28.01 23.16
N LEU A 13 -25.75 -29.22 23.56
CA LEU A 13 -24.40 -29.75 23.31
C LEU A 13 -24.13 -29.96 21.82
N VAL A 14 -25.11 -30.48 21.07
CA VAL A 14 -24.98 -30.68 19.62
C VAL A 14 -24.84 -29.34 18.89
N VAL A 15 -25.59 -28.31 19.30
CA VAL A 15 -25.52 -26.99 18.68
C VAL A 15 -24.15 -26.35 18.84
N ILE A 16 -23.58 -26.37 20.05
CA ILE A 16 -22.23 -25.81 20.27
C ILE A 16 -21.16 -26.61 19.51
N ALA A 17 -21.31 -27.93 19.39
CA ALA A 17 -20.38 -28.78 18.64
C ALA A 17 -20.38 -28.41 17.15
N ILE A 18 -21.56 -28.19 16.56
CA ILE A 18 -21.68 -27.77 15.16
C ILE A 18 -21.07 -26.38 14.96
N ILE A 19 -21.36 -25.41 15.84
CA ILE A 19 -20.78 -24.06 15.77
C ILE A 19 -19.25 -24.12 15.86
N ALA A 20 -18.69 -24.96 16.75
CA ALA A 20 -17.25 -25.12 16.90
C ALA A 20 -16.59 -25.63 15.61
N ILE A 21 -17.19 -26.63 14.94
CA ILE A 21 -16.67 -27.16 13.68
C ILE A 21 -16.73 -26.10 12.57
N LEU A 22 -17.86 -25.37 12.45
CA LEU A 22 -18.02 -24.32 11.45
C LEU A 22 -17.03 -23.18 11.68
N ALA A 23 -16.86 -22.72 12.93
CA ALA A 23 -15.93 -21.67 13.29
C ALA A 23 -14.46 -22.08 13.00
N ALA A 24 -14.10 -23.34 13.29
CA ALA A 24 -12.76 -23.87 13.02
C ALA A 24 -12.37 -23.80 11.54
N ILE A 25 -13.32 -23.98 10.61
CA ILE A 25 -13.09 -23.84 9.17
C ILE A 25 -13.17 -22.37 8.73
N LEU A 26 -14.06 -21.58 9.33
CA LEU A 26 -14.30 -20.20 8.94
C LEU A 26 -13.12 -19.27 9.31
N PHE A 27 -12.51 -19.43 10.48
CA PHE A 27 -11.40 -18.58 10.92
C PHE A 27 -10.17 -18.59 9.98
N PRO A 28 -9.62 -19.75 9.56
CA PRO A 28 -8.47 -19.76 8.66
C PRO A 28 -8.79 -19.19 7.28
N VAL A 29 -10.00 -19.42 6.77
CA VAL A 29 -10.45 -18.88 5.47
C VAL A 29 -10.62 -17.37 5.56
N PHE A 30 -11.25 -16.87 6.62
CA PHE A 30 -11.47 -15.44 6.83
C PHE A 30 -10.16 -14.67 6.97
N ALA A 31 -9.17 -15.23 7.68
CA ALA A 31 -7.84 -14.63 7.80
C ALA A 31 -7.16 -14.45 6.43
N ARG A 32 -7.20 -15.49 5.57
CA ARG A 32 -6.66 -15.41 4.19
C ARG A 32 -7.42 -14.40 3.33
N ALA A 33 -8.75 -14.38 3.41
CA ALA A 33 -9.58 -13.44 2.66
C ALA A 33 -9.31 -11.99 3.07
N ARG A 34 -9.17 -11.72 4.37
CA ARG A 34 -8.79 -10.41 4.89
C ARG A 34 -7.44 -9.94 4.38
N GLU A 35 -6.46 -10.85 4.31
CA GLU A 35 -5.14 -10.53 3.77
C GLU A 35 -5.18 -10.24 2.27
N LYS A 36 -5.93 -11.02 1.50
CA LYS A 36 -6.16 -10.72 0.07
C LYS A 36 -6.84 -9.37 -0.16
N ALA A 37 -7.77 -8.98 0.71
CA ALA A 37 -8.36 -7.64 0.66
C ALA A 37 -7.32 -6.54 0.91
N ARG A 38 -6.42 -6.71 1.90
CA ARG A 38 -5.32 -5.77 2.16
C ARG A 38 -4.35 -5.66 0.98
N GLN A 39 -3.96 -6.80 0.38
CA GLN A 39 -3.12 -6.83 -0.82
C GLN A 39 -3.77 -6.03 -1.97
N SER A 40 -5.08 -6.21 -2.18
CA SER A 40 -5.82 -5.48 -3.20
C SER A 40 -5.83 -3.97 -2.94
N SER A 41 -5.98 -3.55 -1.69
CA SER A 41 -5.85 -2.14 -1.30
C SER A 41 -4.44 -1.60 -1.57
N CYS A 42 -3.39 -2.35 -1.24
CA CYS A 42 -2.02 -1.91 -1.50
C CYS A 42 -1.73 -1.76 -3.00
N LEU A 43 -2.26 -2.64 -3.85
CA LEU A 43 -2.14 -2.53 -5.30
C LEU A 43 -2.89 -1.30 -5.85
N SER A 44 -4.10 -1.03 -5.32
CA SER A 44 -4.86 0.17 -5.67
C SER A 44 -4.10 1.45 -5.30
N ASN A 45 -3.46 1.47 -4.13
CA ASN A 45 -2.61 2.58 -3.69
C ASN A 45 -1.44 2.81 -4.65
N VAL A 46 -0.72 1.74 -5.05
CA VAL A 46 0.38 1.86 -6.04
C VAL A 46 -0.12 2.44 -7.35
N LYS A 47 -1.28 1.99 -7.85
CA LYS A 47 -1.87 2.53 -9.08
C LYS A 47 -2.14 4.03 -8.96
N GLN A 48 -2.68 4.49 -7.83
CA GLN A 48 -2.93 5.92 -7.58
C GLN A 48 -1.62 6.72 -7.51
N LEU A 49 -0.58 6.18 -6.86
CA LEU A 49 0.74 6.81 -6.79
C LEU A 49 1.40 6.91 -8.18
N MET A 50 1.30 5.87 -9.00
CA MET A 50 1.87 5.89 -10.36
C MET A 50 1.17 6.89 -11.26
N LEU A 51 -0.16 7.05 -11.13
CA LEU A 51 -0.89 8.11 -11.83
C LEU A 51 -0.40 9.49 -11.41
N ALA A 52 -0.16 9.72 -10.11
CA ALA A 52 0.37 10.98 -9.61
C ALA A 52 1.80 11.26 -10.13
N VAL A 53 2.66 10.25 -10.20
CA VAL A 53 4.00 10.36 -10.82
C VAL A 53 3.89 10.70 -12.31
N GLN A 54 2.92 10.13 -13.02
CA GLN A 54 2.69 10.46 -14.43
C GLN A 54 2.22 11.91 -14.62
N CYS A 55 1.30 12.38 -13.77
CA CYS A 55 0.90 13.80 -13.76
C CYS A 55 2.08 14.73 -13.47
N TYR A 56 2.92 14.36 -12.50
CA TYR A 56 4.18 15.09 -12.25
C TYR A 56 5.05 15.15 -13.51
N SER A 57 5.25 14.03 -14.20
CA SER A 57 6.10 14.01 -15.38
C SER A 57 5.58 14.90 -16.51
N GLN A 58 4.26 14.99 -16.67
CA GLN A 58 3.62 15.86 -17.65
C GLN A 58 3.84 17.35 -17.34
N ASP A 59 3.86 17.73 -16.06
CA ASP A 59 4.06 19.12 -15.65
C ASP A 59 5.53 19.56 -15.66
N TYR A 60 6.48 18.60 -15.65
CA TYR A 60 7.92 18.84 -15.53
C TYR A 60 8.71 18.38 -16.77
N ASP A 61 8.28 18.73 -17.98
CA ASP A 61 8.99 18.47 -19.25
C ASP A 61 9.40 16.99 -19.44
N GLU A 62 8.48 16.06 -19.17
CA GLU A 62 8.71 14.61 -19.28
C GLU A 62 9.86 14.12 -18.38
N ARG A 63 10.03 14.74 -17.20
CA ARG A 63 11.00 14.32 -16.19
C ARG A 63 10.38 13.40 -15.16
N LEU A 64 11.14 12.42 -14.70
CA LEU A 64 10.74 11.56 -13.59
C LEU A 64 10.98 12.28 -12.25
N THR A 65 10.13 11.95 -11.27
CA THR A 65 10.32 12.39 -9.89
C THR A 65 11.62 11.79 -9.31
N PRO A 66 12.51 12.60 -8.73
CA PRO A 66 13.69 12.11 -8.04
C PRO A 66 13.25 11.42 -6.75
N TRP A 67 14.03 10.44 -6.28
CA TRP A 67 13.85 9.90 -4.93
C TRP A 67 13.96 11.00 -3.86
N LYS A 68 14.92 11.91 -4.04
CA LYS A 68 15.17 13.09 -3.21
C LYS A 68 15.75 14.21 -4.07
N THR A 69 15.22 15.44 -3.96
CA THR A 69 15.73 16.60 -4.69
C THR A 69 17.14 16.96 -4.22
N ALA A 70 18.03 17.35 -5.13
CA ALA A 70 19.39 17.74 -4.80
C ALA A 70 19.48 19.09 -4.04
N VAL A 71 18.57 20.03 -4.31
CA VAL A 71 18.62 21.39 -3.73
C VAL A 71 18.12 21.44 -2.29
N ASN A 72 16.91 20.91 -2.04
CA ASN A 72 16.21 21.08 -0.75
C ASN A 72 16.03 19.76 0.02
N GLY A 73 16.51 18.65 -0.53
CA GLY A 73 16.36 17.33 0.10
C GLY A 73 14.91 16.85 0.27
N VAL A 74 13.97 17.39 -0.51
CA VAL A 74 12.55 16.98 -0.53
C VAL A 74 12.45 15.61 -1.19
N TYR A 75 11.68 14.69 -0.61
CA TYR A 75 11.54 13.35 -1.18
C TYR A 75 10.35 13.27 -2.14
N TRP A 76 10.37 12.23 -2.98
CA TRP A 76 9.38 11.99 -4.02
C TRP A 76 7.91 12.07 -3.54
N ASP A 77 7.63 11.59 -2.32
CA ASP A 77 6.30 11.52 -1.74
C ASP A 77 5.69 12.91 -1.52
N VAL A 78 6.51 13.89 -1.13
CA VAL A 78 6.08 15.30 -1.02
C VAL A 78 5.93 15.96 -2.38
N LEU A 79 6.76 15.60 -3.37
CA LEU A 79 6.65 16.16 -4.73
C LEU A 79 5.35 15.77 -5.43
N ILE A 80 4.90 14.53 -5.24
CA ILE A 80 3.65 14.05 -5.86
C ILE A 80 2.41 14.33 -5.02
N TYR A 81 2.57 14.76 -3.77
CA TYR A 81 1.47 15.04 -2.86
C TYR A 81 0.37 15.97 -3.44
N PRO A 82 0.70 17.05 -4.19
CA PRO A 82 -0.31 17.92 -4.80
C PRO A 82 -1.26 17.20 -5.78
N TYR A 83 -0.82 16.11 -6.40
CA TYR A 83 -1.59 15.30 -7.34
C TYR A 83 -2.44 14.23 -6.65
N VAL A 84 -2.01 13.78 -5.48
CA VAL A 84 -2.70 12.73 -4.71
C VAL A 84 -3.74 13.31 -3.75
N LYS A 85 -3.35 14.33 -2.97
CA LYS A 85 -4.15 14.95 -1.89
C LYS A 85 -4.73 13.96 -0.87
N ASN A 86 -4.10 12.80 -0.71
CA ASN A 86 -4.50 11.75 0.22
C ASN A 86 -3.26 11.10 0.82
N GLU A 87 -3.09 11.25 2.12
CA GLU A 87 -1.88 10.82 2.84
C GLU A 87 -1.93 9.33 3.20
N GLN A 88 -3.13 8.71 3.22
CA GLN A 88 -3.31 7.31 3.60
C GLN A 88 -2.82 6.35 2.53
N ILE A 89 -2.77 6.78 1.26
CA ILE A 89 -2.37 5.91 0.15
C ILE A 89 -0.86 5.66 0.11
N PHE A 90 -0.06 6.43 0.86
CA PHE A 90 1.38 6.20 0.99
C PHE A 90 1.71 5.03 1.94
N THR A 91 0.71 4.48 2.63
CA THR A 91 0.88 3.35 3.54
C THR A 91 0.10 2.13 3.05
N CYS A 92 0.77 0.98 3.00
CA CYS A 92 0.12 -0.29 2.68
C CYS A 92 -0.48 -0.89 3.97
N PRO A 93 -1.79 -1.24 4.01
CA PRO A 93 -2.39 -1.86 5.19
C PRO A 93 -1.80 -3.22 5.62
N SER A 94 -1.02 -3.86 4.74
CA SER A 94 -0.29 -5.10 5.04
C SER A 94 1.10 -4.85 5.65
N ASP A 95 1.60 -3.62 5.58
CA ASP A 95 2.94 -3.28 5.99
C ASP A 95 2.95 -2.83 7.47
N ASN A 96 3.29 -3.75 8.37
CA ASN A 96 3.28 -3.50 9.81
C ASN A 96 4.43 -4.23 10.55
N PRO A 97 5.42 -3.50 11.12
CA PRO A 97 5.65 -2.05 10.97
C PRO A 97 6.29 -1.75 9.60
N PRO A 98 6.02 -0.59 9.00
CA PRO A 98 6.66 -0.20 7.74
C PRO A 98 8.18 -0.27 7.83
N SER A 99 8.80 -1.10 6.98
CA SER A 99 10.25 -1.23 6.93
C SER A 99 10.85 0.03 6.29
N ASN A 100 11.59 0.81 7.07
CA ASN A 100 12.32 2.01 6.66
C ASN A 100 11.45 3.17 6.12
N SER A 101 10.92 3.95 7.06
CA SER A 101 10.18 5.19 6.78
C SER A 101 11.10 6.33 6.30
N TYR A 102 11.49 6.30 5.03
CA TYR A 102 11.96 7.48 4.30
C TYR A 102 10.77 8.28 3.75
N SER A 103 9.85 8.67 4.62
CA SER A 103 8.82 9.65 4.25
C SER A 103 9.29 11.03 4.63
N SER A 104 9.11 11.99 3.73
CA SER A 104 9.49 13.37 3.97
C SER A 104 8.43 14.20 4.68
N LEU A 105 7.26 13.62 4.91
CA LEU A 105 6.19 14.20 5.70
C LEU A 105 6.47 14.02 7.21
N PRO A 106 6.44 15.11 8.02
CA PRO A 106 6.62 15.02 9.47
C PRO A 106 5.64 14.03 10.12
N GLY A 107 6.16 13.04 10.85
CA GLY A 107 5.36 12.09 11.63
C GLY A 107 4.69 10.97 10.81
N ARG A 108 4.98 10.85 9.51
CA ARG A 108 4.41 9.78 8.66
C ARG A 108 5.43 8.71 8.34
N ARG A 109 4.96 7.61 7.74
CA ARG A 109 5.76 6.51 7.20
C ARG A 109 5.26 6.24 5.78
N SER A 110 6.16 5.93 4.86
CA SER A 110 5.81 5.49 3.51
C SER A 110 6.15 4.00 3.38
N SER A 111 5.18 3.20 2.96
CA SER A 111 5.37 1.79 2.62
C SER A 111 5.93 1.60 1.20
N TYR A 112 5.86 2.65 0.40
CA TYR A 112 6.30 2.65 -1.00
C TYR A 112 7.56 3.48 -1.14
N ALA A 113 8.42 3.08 -2.08
CA ALA A 113 9.65 3.80 -2.39
C ALA A 113 9.81 3.89 -3.91
N MET A 114 10.46 4.96 -4.36
CA MET A 114 10.94 5.08 -5.74
C MET A 114 12.42 4.73 -5.82
N SER A 115 12.83 4.24 -6.97
CA SER A 115 14.23 3.86 -7.24
C SER A 115 15.18 5.03 -6.96
N HIS A 116 16.20 4.79 -6.13
CA HIS A 116 17.27 5.75 -5.90
C HIS A 116 18.28 5.82 -7.06
N ARG A 117 18.18 4.92 -8.06
CA ARG A 117 19.16 4.78 -9.15
C ARG A 117 19.20 5.96 -10.13
N ASN A 118 18.44 7.02 -9.90
CA ASN A 118 18.42 8.22 -10.75
C ASN A 118 19.34 9.36 -10.27
N ILE A 119 19.98 9.27 -9.10
CA ILE A 119 20.92 10.35 -8.70
C ILE A 119 22.17 10.38 -9.59
N GLN A 120 22.60 9.23 -10.13
CA GLN A 120 23.78 9.17 -10.99
C GLN A 120 23.50 9.59 -12.45
N TYR A 121 22.23 9.63 -12.85
CA TYR A 121 21.74 10.10 -14.16
C TYR A 121 20.87 11.35 -14.04
N ALA A 122 20.99 12.08 -12.93
CA ALA A 122 20.32 13.36 -12.77
C ALA A 122 20.91 14.32 -13.79
N THR A 123 20.07 14.82 -14.68
CA THR A 123 20.48 15.73 -15.77
C THR A 123 20.33 17.20 -15.40
N ASP A 124 19.70 17.50 -14.27
CA ASP A 124 19.52 18.85 -13.76
C ASP A 124 19.98 19.01 -12.32
N SER A 125 20.06 20.28 -11.89
CA SER A 125 20.44 20.66 -10.54
C SER A 125 19.43 20.22 -9.46
N TYR A 126 18.26 19.72 -9.85
CA TYR A 126 17.18 19.30 -8.95
C TYR A 126 17.15 17.78 -8.73
N GLY A 127 17.88 16.99 -9.53
CA GLY A 127 17.97 15.55 -9.40
C GLY A 127 17.09 14.76 -10.36
N HIS A 128 16.45 15.42 -11.35
CA HIS A 128 15.54 14.75 -12.28
C HIS A 128 16.29 13.99 -13.38
N SER A 129 15.72 12.85 -13.76
CA SER A 129 16.11 12.11 -14.96
C SER A 129 15.01 12.25 -16.00
N PRO A 130 15.33 12.54 -17.27
CA PRO A 130 14.35 12.63 -18.34
C PRO A 130 13.80 11.23 -18.67
N LEU A 131 12.54 11.17 -19.10
CA LEU A 131 11.89 9.91 -19.46
C LEU A 131 12.58 9.21 -20.64
N SER A 132 13.28 9.98 -21.49
CA SER A 132 14.10 9.46 -22.60
C SER A 132 15.22 8.51 -22.16
N ASP A 133 15.69 8.61 -20.92
CA ASP A 133 16.79 7.80 -20.41
C ASP A 133 16.33 6.41 -19.91
N VAL A 134 15.01 6.19 -19.85
CA VAL A 134 14.42 4.88 -19.50
C VAL A 134 14.57 3.94 -20.69
N THR A 135 15.67 3.20 -20.70
CA THR A 135 16.08 2.30 -21.81
C THR A 135 15.53 0.87 -21.70
N ALA A 136 14.97 0.49 -20.55
CA ALA A 136 14.38 -0.82 -20.32
C ALA A 136 13.06 -0.71 -19.54
N PRO A 137 12.06 -1.56 -19.84
CA PRO A 137 10.84 -1.65 -19.04
C PRO A 137 11.17 -2.12 -17.62
N ALA A 138 10.29 -1.80 -16.67
CA ALA A 138 10.39 -2.32 -15.31
C ALA A 138 10.33 -3.86 -15.33
N GLU A 139 11.35 -4.51 -14.78
CA GLU A 139 11.37 -5.95 -14.59
C GLU A 139 10.54 -6.28 -13.34
N GLU A 140 9.52 -7.11 -13.47
CA GLU A 140 8.75 -7.60 -12.32
C GLU A 140 9.65 -8.52 -11.48
N VAL A 141 10.06 -8.05 -10.30
CA VAL A 141 10.71 -8.91 -9.31
C VAL A 141 9.60 -9.71 -8.62
N TYR A 142 9.43 -10.96 -9.04
CA TYR A 142 8.53 -11.95 -8.44
C TYR A 142 9.08 -12.49 -7.11
#